data_AF-A0A9E4PH78-F1
#
_entry.id   AF-A0A9E4PH78-F1
#
_cell.length_a   1.000
_cell.length_b   1.000
_cell.length_c   1.000
_cell.angle_alpha   90.00
_cell.angle_beta   90.00
_cell.angle_gamma   90.00
#
_symmetry.space_group_name_H-M   'P 1'
#
loop_
_entity.id
_entity.type
_entity.pdbx_description
1 polymer ?
#
loop_
_entity_poly.entity_id
_entity_poly.type
_entity_poly.pdbx_seq_one_letter_code
_entity_poly.pdbx_strand_id
1 'polypeptide(L)' 'MAKLETRKMFATWYRTVAMLQSGLDASSAMTHYFPVADFFKEFSGVMASCQSGKVIEHWTE' A
#
# COMPACT_ATOMS: atom_id res chain seq x y z
N MET A 1 0.78 7.96 -28.13
CA MET A 1 0.73 6.67 -27.40
C MET A 1 0.86 6.87 -25.88
N ALA A 2 1.95 7.47 -25.34
CA ALA A 2 2.13 7.68 -23.88
C ALA A 2 0.99 8.43 -23.14
N LYS A 3 0.37 9.44 -23.77
CA LYS A 3 -0.77 10.19 -23.21
C LYS A 3 -2.01 9.32 -22.93
N LEU A 4 -2.15 8.18 -23.62
CA LEU A 4 -3.29 7.27 -23.41
C LEU A 4 -3.08 6.40 -22.17
N GLU A 5 -1.84 5.97 -21.90
CA GLU A 5 -1.50 5.12 -20.77
C GLU A 5 -1.65 5.84 -19.43
N THR A 6 -1.23 7.11 -19.37
CA THR A 6 -1.45 7.96 -18.20
C THR A 6 -2.95 8.10 -17.88
N ARG A 7 -3.80 8.31 -18.90
CA ARG A 7 -5.26 8.41 -18.69
C ARG A 7 -5.89 7.11 -18.18
N LYS A 8 -5.42 5.95 -18.63
CA LYS A 8 -5.89 4.65 -18.13
C LYS A 8 -5.51 4.45 -16.67
N MET A 9 -4.26 4.75 -16.30
CA MET A 9 -3.79 4.67 -14.92
C MET A 9 -4.62 5.57 -13.99
N PHE A 10 -4.83 6.83 -14.38
CA PHE A 10 -5.69 7.76 -13.62
C PHE A 10 -7.13 7.24 -13.50
N ALA A 11 -7.72 6.74 -14.59
CA ALA A 11 -9.07 6.20 -14.55
C ALA A 11 -9.19 5.00 -13.59
N THR A 12 -8.18 4.14 -13.53
CA THR A 12 -8.13 3.03 -12.57
C THR A 12 -8.05 3.54 -11.14
N TRP A 13 -7.16 4.48 -10.84
CA TRP A 13 -7.03 5.03 -9.48
C TRP A 13 -8.30 5.74 -9.01
N TYR A 14 -8.96 6.50 -9.88
CA TYR A 14 -10.25 7.11 -9.55
C TYR A 14 -11.32 6.07 -9.18
N ARG A 15 -11.36 4.93 -9.88
CA ARG A 15 -12.28 3.84 -9.53
C ARG A 15 -11.92 3.20 -8.19
N THR A 16 -10.63 2.98 -7.93
CA THR A 16 -10.16 2.45 -6.63
C THR A 16 -10.53 3.39 -5.48
N VAL A 17 -10.34 4.71 -5.63
CA VAL A 17 -10.75 5.70 -4.61
C VAL A 17 -12.26 5.69 -4.41
N ALA A 18 -13.05 5.63 -5.48
CA ALA A 18 -14.51 5.54 -5.38
C ALA A 18 -14.97 4.28 -4.63
N MET A 19 -14.31 3.14 -4.84
CA MET A 19 -14.58 1.91 -4.09
C MET A 19 -14.32 2.09 -2.60
N LEU A 20 -13.17 2.67 -2.21
CA LEU A 20 -12.85 2.94 -0.80
C LEU A 20 -13.88 3.90 -0.16
N GLN A 21 -14.25 4.98 -0.84
CA GLN A 21 -15.26 5.93 -0.36
C GLN A 21 -16.66 5.32 -0.24
N SER A 22 -16.97 4.29 -1.04
CA SER A 22 -18.22 3.54 -0.95
C SER A 22 -18.27 2.50 0.17
N GLY A 23 -17.19 2.38 0.96
CA GLY A 23 -17.13 1.48 2.13
C GLY A 23 -16.35 0.19 1.91
N LEU A 24 -15.56 0.06 0.83
CA LEU A 24 -14.59 -1.02 0.72
C LEU A 24 -13.54 -0.88 1.84
N ASP A 25 -13.48 -1.85 2.74
CA ASP A 25 -12.45 -1.92 3.76
C ASP A 25 -11.21 -2.67 3.25
N ALA A 26 -10.07 -1.98 3.21
CA ALA A 26 -8.77 -2.52 2.80
C ALA A 26 -7.83 -2.81 4.00
N SER A 27 -8.32 -2.68 5.23
CA SER A 27 -7.53 -2.84 6.46
C SER A 27 -6.82 -4.19 6.55
N SER A 28 -7.51 -5.27 6.15
CA SER A 28 -7.00 -6.64 6.18
C SER A 28 -5.78 -6.89 5.28
N ALA A 29 -5.57 -6.03 4.27
CA ALA A 29 -4.39 -6.11 3.42
C ALA A 29 -3.13 -5.57 4.10
N MET A 30 -3.26 -4.72 5.12
CA MET A 30 -2.15 -4.09 5.84
C MET A 30 -1.81 -4.92 7.08
N THR A 31 -0.73 -5.71 7.00
CA THR A 31 -0.43 -6.70 8.04
C THR A 31 0.68 -6.27 8.99
N HIS A 32 1.51 -5.30 8.62
CA HIS A 32 2.63 -4.83 9.45
C HIS A 32 2.73 -3.30 9.42
N TYR A 33 3.06 -2.72 10.57
CA TYR A 33 3.25 -1.28 10.77
C TYR A 33 4.56 -1.07 11.52
N PHE A 34 5.49 -0.30 10.94
CA PHE A 34 6.79 -0.02 11.56
C PHE A 34 7.03 1.49 11.63
N PRO A 35 7.62 2.01 12.72
CA PRO A 35 8.26 3.31 12.69
C PRO A 35 9.30 3.35 11.56
N VAL A 36 9.40 4.47 10.85
CA VAL A 36 10.37 4.63 9.76
C VAL A 36 11.81 4.33 10.19
N ALA A 37 12.16 4.61 11.45
CA ALA A 37 13.46 4.33 12.03
C ALA A 37 13.81 2.82 12.07
N ASP A 38 12.80 1.97 12.28
CA ASP A 38 12.97 0.52 12.41
C ASP A 38 12.73 -0.24 11.10
N PHE A 39 12.11 0.41 10.12
CA PHE A 39 11.71 -0.22 8.86
C PHE A 39 12.84 -0.98 8.17
N PHE A 40 14.01 -0.35 7.98
CA PHE A 40 15.14 -0.98 7.28
C PHE A 40 15.66 -2.23 8.00
N LYS A 41 15.58 -2.27 9.33
CA LYS A 41 16.05 -3.39 10.14
C LYS A 41 15.09 -4.58 10.05
N GLU A 42 13.79 -4.33 10.11
CA GLU A 42 12.78 -5.37 10.26
C GLU A 42 12.18 -5.84 8.93
N PHE A 43 12.19 -4.99 7.90
CA PHE A 43 11.59 -5.27 6.59
C PHE A 43 12.12 -6.56 5.95
N SER A 44 13.43 -6.79 5.99
CA SER A 44 14.05 -7.96 5.35
C SER A 44 13.53 -9.29 5.92
N GLY A 45 13.38 -9.39 7.25
CA GLY A 45 12.86 -10.58 7.91
C GLY A 45 11.37 -10.80 7.62
N VAL A 46 10.58 -9.72 7.63
CA VAL A 46 9.13 -9.76 7.32
C VAL A 46 8.89 -10.20 5.89
N MET A 47 9.66 -9.70 4.92
CA MET A 47 9.54 -10.10 3.53
C MET A 47 10.01 -11.54 3.31
N ALA A 48 11.10 -11.95 3.94
CA ALA A 48 11.63 -13.31 3.83
C ALA A 48 10.69 -14.39 4.43
N SER A 49 9.85 -14.02 5.39
CA SER A 49 8.88 -14.94 6.00
C SER A 49 7.78 -15.42 5.04
N CYS A 50 7.52 -14.69 3.95
CA CYS A 50 6.36 -14.86 3.07
C CYS A 50 5.00 -14.80 3.80
N GLN A 51 4.96 -14.27 5.03
CA GLN A 51 3.77 -14.12 5.88
C GLN A 51 3.38 -12.64 6.01
N SER A 52 3.55 -11.86 4.94
CA SER A 52 3.22 -10.44 4.92
C SER A 52 2.28 -10.11 3.74
N GLY A 53 1.33 -9.20 4.00
CA GLY A 53 0.55 -8.51 2.98
C GLY A 53 1.26 -7.21 2.61
N LYS A 54 0.63 -6.08 2.90
CA LYS A 54 1.23 -4.75 2.78
C LYS A 54 1.89 -4.34 4.10
N VAL A 55 3.13 -3.89 4.01
CA VAL A 55 3.88 -3.28 5.11
C VAL A 55 3.73 -1.76 5.01
N ILE A 56 3.41 -1.11 6.14
CA ILE A 56 3.22 0.35 6.24
C ILE A 56 4.32 0.96 7.09
N GLU A 57 5.00 1.96 6.52
CA GLU A 57 5.96 2.81 7.23
C GLU A 57 5.23 4.00 7.86
N HIS A 58 5.40 4.19 9.17
CA HIS A 58 4.86 5.33 9.90
C HIS A 58 5.93 6.41 10.07
N TRP A 59 5.65 7.59 9.52
CA TRP A 59 6.58 8.73 9.45
C TRP A 59 6.34 9.80 10.51
N THR A 60 5.21 9.74 11.20
CA THR A 60 4.93 10.60 12.36
C THR A 60 5.40 9.89 13.62
N GLU A 61 6.27 10.55 14.38
CA GLU A 61 6.67 10.17 15.74
C GLU A 61 5.49 10.17 16.71
#